data_AF-K6Z6U7-F1
#
_entry.id   AF-K6Z6U7-F1
#
_cell.length_a   1.000
_cell.length_b   1.000
_cell.length_c   1.000
_cell.angle_alpha   90.00
_cell.angle_beta   90.00
_cell.angle_gamma   90.00
#
_symmetry.space_group_name_H-M   'P 1'
#
loop_
_entity.id
_entity.type
_entity.pdbx_description
1 polymer ?
#
loop_
_entity_poly.entity_id
_entity_poly.type
_entity_poly.pdbx_seq_one_letter_code
_entity_poly.pdbx_strand_id
1 'polypeptide(L)'
;MKVNQSNSLLSLIAIMVLGLASGCSSTFEPWVKPYERDNLADPIMSMNRNPVSLSYTHHAYQAREGARGAEGGAGGGCGCN
;
A
#
# COMPACT_ATOMS: atom_id res chain seq x y z
N MET A 1 45.00 -17.76 -6.12
CA MET A 1 44.32 -16.47 -5.88
C MET A 1 42.83 -16.43 -6.29
N LYS A 2 42.19 -17.55 -6.70
CA LYS A 2 40.76 -17.56 -7.11
C LYS A 2 39.76 -17.72 -5.95
N VAL A 3 40.20 -18.23 -4.80
CA VAL A 3 39.33 -18.54 -3.65
C VAL A 3 38.72 -17.27 -3.03
N ASN A 4 39.45 -16.15 -3.00
CA ASN A 4 38.99 -14.92 -2.36
C ASN A 4 37.92 -14.17 -3.18
N GLN A 5 37.99 -14.25 -4.51
CA GLN A 5 37.02 -13.61 -5.42
C GLN A 5 35.67 -14.33 -5.41
N SER A 6 35.69 -15.67 -5.30
CA SER A 6 34.48 -16.50 -5.13
C SER A 6 33.76 -16.23 -3.81
N ASN A 7 34.51 -16.09 -2.71
CA ASN A 7 33.94 -15.83 -1.38
C ASN A 7 33.32 -14.42 -1.27
N SER A 8 33.93 -13.43 -1.92
CA SER A 8 33.38 -12.06 -1.97
C SER A 8 32.08 -11.97 -2.75
N LEU A 9 31.94 -12.76 -3.83
CA LEU A 9 30.70 -12.84 -4.61
C LEU A 9 29.58 -13.55 -3.84
N LEU A 10 29.91 -14.63 -3.13
CA LEU A 10 28.96 -15.33 -2.25
C LEU A 10 28.45 -14.43 -1.11
N SER A 11 29.33 -13.60 -0.54
CA SER A 11 28.95 -12.62 0.49
C SER A 11 27.99 -11.55 -0.05
N LEU A 12 28.24 -11.02 -1.25
CA LEU A 12 27.36 -10.04 -1.89
C LEU A 12 25.96 -10.61 -2.18
N ILE A 13 25.89 -11.86 -2.66
CA ILE A 13 24.60 -12.53 -2.92
C ILE A 13 23.84 -12.76 -1.60
N ALA A 14 24.53 -13.17 -0.53
CA ALA A 14 23.91 -13.35 0.77
C ALA A 14 23.30 -12.05 1.34
N ILE A 15 24.00 -10.92 1.19
CA ILE A 15 23.50 -9.61 1.62
C ILE A 15 22.27 -9.19 0.80
N MET A 16 22.28 -9.42 -0.51
CA MET A 16 21.13 -9.11 -1.38
C MET A 16 19.89 -9.94 -1.00
N VAL A 17 20.06 -11.24 -0.70
CA VAL A 17 18.95 -12.12 -0.28
C VAL A 17 18.38 -11.70 1.08
N LEU A 18 19.23 -11.32 2.03
CA LEU A 18 18.79 -10.80 3.33
C LEU A 18 18.02 -9.47 3.21
N GLY A 19 18.44 -8.58 2.31
CA GLY A 19 17.73 -7.33 2.05
C GLY A 19 16.32 -7.54 1.50
N LEU A 20 16.13 -8.49 0.57
CA LEU A 20 14.84 -8.81 -0.02
C LEU A 20 13.87 -9.48 0.97
N ALA A 21 14.38 -10.17 2.00
CA ALA A 21 13.56 -10.83 3.01
C ALA A 21 13.06 -9.88 4.13
N SER A 22 13.62 -8.67 4.24
CA SER A 22 13.29 -7.71 5.31
C SER A 22 11.91 -7.04 5.18
N GLY A 23 11.24 -7.17 4.03
CA GLY A 23 9.92 -6.59 3.79
C GLY A 23 8.73 -7.40 4.36
N CYS A 24 8.96 -8.58 4.92
CA CYS A 24 7.90 -9.46 5.43
C CYS A 24 7.78 -9.42 6.96
N SER A 25 8.09 -8.29 7.60
CA SER A 25 7.90 -8.12 9.04
C SER A 25 6.44 -7.79 9.35
N SER A 26 5.57 -8.79 9.30
CA SER A 26 4.25 -8.79 9.94
C SER A 26 4.31 -8.86 11.47
N THR A 27 5.52 -8.78 12.04
CA THR A 27 5.83 -8.92 13.47
C THR A 27 5.88 -7.58 14.22
N PHE A 28 5.67 -6.44 13.55
CA PHE A 28 5.63 -5.14 14.21
C PHE A 28 4.18 -4.75 14.47
N GLU A 29 3.77 -4.75 15.73
CA GLU A 29 2.55 -4.07 16.16
C GLU A 29 2.78 -2.56 16.01
N PRO A 30 2.16 -1.92 15.00
CA PRO A 30 1.25 -0.84 15.33
C PRO A 30 0.12 -0.85 14.29
N TRP A 31 -0.60 -1.96 14.13
CA TRP A 31 -1.82 -1.88 13.34
C TRP A 31 -2.84 -1.07 14.15
N VAL A 32 -3.23 0.07 13.60
CA VAL A 32 -4.39 0.81 14.07
C VAL A 32 -5.59 -0.12 13.90
N LYS A 33 -6.42 -0.26 14.95
CA LYS A 33 -7.56 -1.17 14.90
C LYS A 33 -8.48 -0.74 13.74
N PRO A 34 -9.19 -1.66 13.06
CA PRO A 34 -9.97 -1.31 11.87
C PRO A 34 -10.93 -0.13 12.06
N TYR A 35 -11.52 0.00 13.25
CA TYR A 35 -12.43 1.08 13.63
C TYR A 35 -11.74 2.38 14.08
N GLU A 36 -10.45 2.35 14.41
CA GLU A 36 -9.65 3.54 14.74
C GLU A 36 -9.09 4.20 13.46
N ARG A 37 -9.14 3.51 12.31
CA ARG A 37 -8.61 4.02 11.03
C ARG A 37 -9.39 5.21 10.48
N ASP A 38 -10.66 5.35 10.85
CA ASP A 38 -11.49 6.49 10.46
C ASP A 38 -10.95 7.81 11.06
N ASN A 39 -10.33 7.75 12.24
CA ASN A 39 -9.73 8.93 12.89
C ASN A 39 -8.49 9.47 12.14
N LEU A 40 -7.89 8.66 11.27
CA LEU A 40 -6.73 9.07 10.46
C LEU A 40 -7.18 9.80 9.19
N ALA A 41 -8.41 9.59 8.74
CA ALA A 41 -8.98 10.18 7.54
C ALA A 41 -9.63 11.54 7.86
N ASP A 42 -8.83 12.60 7.94
CA ASP A 42 -9.36 13.95 8.11
C ASP A 42 -10.21 14.36 6.87
N PRO A 43 -11.42 14.95 7.04
CA PRO A 43 -12.20 15.52 5.95
C PRO A 43 -11.43 16.39 4.96
N ILE A 44 -10.34 17.07 5.38
CA ILE A 44 -9.52 17.88 4.45
C ILE A 44 -8.79 17.04 3.41
N MET A 45 -8.49 15.76 3.71
CA MET A 45 -7.75 14.86 2.84
C MET A 45 -8.62 14.30 1.72
N SER A 46 -9.93 14.57 1.74
CA SER A 46 -10.85 14.15 0.69
C SER A 46 -10.43 14.74 -0.67
N MET A 47 -10.27 13.86 -1.67
CA MET A 47 -9.98 14.26 -3.05
C MET A 47 -11.10 15.07 -3.70
N ASN A 48 -12.32 15.03 -3.14
CA ASN A 48 -13.46 15.74 -3.68
C ASN A 48 -14.24 16.48 -2.59
N ARG A 49 -14.64 17.72 -2.89
CA ARG A 49 -15.43 18.57 -2.00
C ARG A 49 -16.92 18.22 -1.96
N ASN A 50 -17.44 17.54 -2.98
CA ASN A 50 -18.83 17.14 -3.08
C ASN A 50 -18.96 15.60 -3.21
N PRO A 51 -19.18 14.90 -2.07
CA PRO A 51 -19.22 13.44 -2.06
C PRO A 51 -20.42 12.86 -2.82
N VAL A 52 -21.54 13.58 -2.89
CA VAL A 52 -22.76 13.11 -3.56
C VAL A 52 -22.55 13.04 -5.07
N SER A 53 -21.99 14.10 -5.67
CA SER A 53 -21.68 14.09 -7.10
C SER A 53 -20.61 13.06 -7.44
N LEU A 54 -19.59 12.92 -6.57
CA LEU A 54 -18.51 11.96 -6.76
C LEU A 54 -19.04 10.52 -6.82
N SER A 55 -19.91 10.15 -5.87
CA SER A 55 -20.52 8.81 -5.81
C SER A 55 -21.33 8.49 -7.08
N TYR A 56 -22.11 9.47 -7.58
CA TYR A 56 -22.86 9.30 -8.83
C TYR A 56 -21.95 9.04 -10.03
N THR A 57 -20.89 9.85 -10.20
CA THR A 57 -19.94 9.68 -11.30
C THR A 57 -19.17 8.36 -11.18
N HIS A 58 -18.76 7.98 -9.96
CA HIS A 58 -18.06 6.73 -9.72
C HIS A 58 -18.92 5.52 -10.08
N HIS A 59 -20.19 5.49 -9.67
CA HIS A 59 -21.10 4.41 -10.06
C HIS A 59 -21.20 4.24 -11.59
N ALA A 60 -21.21 5.34 -12.35
CA ALA A 60 -21.20 5.29 -13.81
C ALA A 60 -19.89 4.71 -14.37
N TYR A 61 -18.73 5.10 -13.83
CA TYR A 61 -17.43 4.57 -14.23
C TYR A 61 -17.28 3.09 -13.86
N GLN A 62 -17.64 2.70 -12.63
CA GLN A 62 -17.65 1.30 -12.19
C GLN A 62 -18.42 0.39 -13.14
N ALA A 63 -19.61 0.84 -13.59
CA ALA A 63 -20.46 0.08 -14.51
C ALA A 63 -19.86 -0.04 -15.91
N ARG A 64 -19.20 1.01 -16.39
CA ARG A 64 -18.59 1.07 -17.72
C ARG A 64 -17.25 0.35 -17.80
N GLU A 65 -16.48 0.38 -16.73
CA GLU A 65 -15.09 -0.07 -16.69
C GLU A 65 -14.93 -1.42 -15.97
N GLY A 66 -15.99 -1.92 -15.34
CA GLY A 66 -15.92 -3.15 -14.54
C GLY A 66 -15.04 -3.01 -13.29
N ALA A 67 -14.72 -1.78 -12.87
CA ALA A 67 -13.77 -1.47 -11.81
C ALA A 67 -14.43 -1.26 -10.43
N ARG A 68 -15.46 -2.04 -10.10
CA ARG A 68 -16.13 -1.95 -8.78
C ARG A 68 -15.13 -2.20 -7.66
N GLY A 69 -15.01 -1.24 -6.75
CA GLY A 69 -14.10 -1.32 -5.59
C GLY A 69 -12.66 -0.87 -5.85
N ALA A 70 -12.34 -0.34 -7.04
CA ALA A 70 -10.99 0.15 -7.36
C ALA A 70 -10.71 1.60 -6.88
N GLU A 71 -11.59 2.16 -6.05
CA GLU A 71 -11.71 3.60 -5.79
C GLU A 71 -10.94 4.06 -4.54
N GLY A 72 -10.24 3.12 -3.89
CA GLY A 72 -9.55 3.33 -2.62
C GLY A 72 -10.40 3.00 -1.39
N GLY A 73 -9.76 2.97 -0.22
CA GLY A 73 -10.41 2.78 1.08
C GLY A 73 -11.11 4.04 1.61
N ALA A 74 -11.79 3.90 2.75
CA ALA A 74 -12.47 5.02 3.43
C ALA A 74 -11.45 6.09 3.87
N GLY A 75 -11.49 7.26 3.24
CA GLY A 75 -10.65 8.41 3.58
C GLY A 75 -9.95 9.06 2.38
N GLY A 76 -9.07 10.01 2.67
CA GLY A 76 -8.20 10.64 1.67
C GLY A 76 -6.93 9.85 1.40
N GLY A 77 -6.49 9.76 0.13
CA GLY A 77 -5.24 9.11 -0.27
C GLY A 77 -5.43 8.01 -1.33
N CYS A 78 -4.34 7.30 -1.70
CA CYS A 78 -4.39 6.23 -2.71
C CYS A 78 -5.09 4.95 -2.25
N GLY A 79 -5.60 4.92 -1.02
CA GLY A 79 -6.55 3.91 -0.56
C GLY A 79 -6.06 2.46 -0.59
N CYS A 80 -4.75 2.23 -0.63
CA CYS A 80 -4.18 0.89 -0.47
C CYS A 80 -4.48 0.39 0.95
N ASN A 81 -5.40 -0.57 1.06
CA ASN A 81 -5.66 -1.35 2.28
C ASN A 81 -4.95 -2.70 2.13
#